data_AF-A0A941PHY2-F1
#
_entry.id   AF-A0A941PHY2-F1
#
_cell.length_a   1.000
_cell.length_b   1.000
_cell.length_c   1.000
_cell.angle_alpha   90.00
_cell.angle_beta   90.00
_cell.angle_gamma   90.00
#
_symmetry.space_group_name_H-M   'P 1'
#
loop_
_entity.id
_entity.type
_entity.pdbx_description
1 polymer ?
#
loop_
_entity_poly.entity_id
_entity_poly.type
_entity_poly.pdbx_seq_one_letter_code
_entity_poly.pdbx_strand_id
1 'polypeptide(L)'
;MFFSQAMLEGSLSYSDWSDLDLNATNVQVDGSWFFTPDFSASAVVGYTSANEGGNNGNFTTYGLSGEYRFADTPTSVSLGWRRLEGEGDHSDTWSIALTFDLGTGTLQDRTTKGPSWNGARSVYDNWDRTIGLIPMVSDRRLKRDIRLLATLANGMKIYSFRYTWSDTVYVGVMAQDLLLARAWRRAVVRQANGYFAVNYGALGLRMTTLDDWKRNGLASVLYGEQDMRFAA
;
A
#
# COMPACT_ATOMS: atom_id res chain seq x y z
N MET A 1 -11.95 -15.46 -24.19
CA MET A 1 -11.35 -16.03 -25.41
C MET A 1 -9.99 -16.59 -25.04
N PHE A 2 -9.72 -17.85 -25.35
CA PHE A 2 -8.42 -18.49 -25.07
C PHE A 2 -7.47 -18.20 -26.23
N PHE A 3 -6.44 -17.39 -25.99
CA PHE A 3 -5.25 -17.39 -26.83
C PHE A 3 -4.25 -18.35 -26.18
N SER A 4 -3.54 -19.15 -26.96
CA SER A 4 -2.59 -20.16 -26.44
C SER A 4 -1.44 -19.57 -25.61
N GLN A 5 -1.27 -18.25 -25.62
CA GLN A 5 -0.20 -17.50 -24.96
C GLN A 5 -0.72 -16.28 -24.20
N ALA A 6 -2.03 -16.00 -24.19
CA ALA A 6 -2.56 -14.82 -23.53
C ALA A 6 -3.82 -15.13 -22.72
N MET A 7 -3.88 -14.54 -21.53
CA MET A 7 -5.03 -14.56 -20.66
C MET A 7 -5.50 -13.14 -20.41
N LEU A 8 -6.82 -12.94 -20.43
CA LEU A 8 -7.46 -11.71 -20.02
C LEU A 8 -8.41 -12.03 -18.87
N GLU A 9 -8.35 -11.21 -17.82
CA GLU A 9 -9.20 -11.32 -16.65
C GLU A 9 -9.76 -9.95 -16.27
N GLY A 10 -10.95 -9.94 -15.67
CA GLY A 10 -11.49 -8.76 -15.02
C GLY A 10 -11.98 -9.10 -13.63
N SER A 11 -11.84 -8.16 -12.70
CA SER A 11 -12.35 -8.30 -11.34
C SER A 11 -13.06 -7.04 -10.87
N LEU A 12 -14.07 -7.24 -10.03
CA LEU A 12 -14.80 -6.21 -9.29
C LEU A 12 -14.69 -6.57 -7.82
N SER A 13 -14.35 -5.58 -6.99
CA SER A 13 -14.28 -5.76 -5.55
C SER A 13 -14.92 -4.58 -4.82
N TYR A 14 -15.50 -4.89 -3.66
CA TYR A 14 -16.01 -3.92 -2.71
C TYR A 14 -15.36 -4.20 -1.36
N SER A 15 -14.95 -3.17 -0.66
CA SER A 15 -14.34 -3.28 0.67
C SER A 15 -14.91 -2.21 1.58
N ASP A 16 -15.31 -2.64 2.78
CA ASP A 16 -15.86 -1.79 3.82
C ASP A 16 -15.01 -1.94 5.08
N TRP A 17 -14.54 -0.81 5.58
CA TRP A 17 -13.73 -0.67 6.77
C TRP A 17 -14.45 0.29 7.74
N SER A 18 -15.45 -0.25 8.43
CA SER A 18 -16.25 0.49 9.41
C SER A 18 -15.43 1.22 10.49
N ASP A 19 -14.34 0.63 10.97
CA ASP A 19 -13.44 1.28 11.95
C ASP A 19 -12.71 2.52 11.40
N LEU A 20 -12.59 2.63 10.08
CA LEU A 20 -11.95 3.73 9.36
C LEU A 20 -12.95 4.68 8.71
N ASP A 21 -14.26 4.45 8.89
CA ASP A 21 -15.34 5.12 8.15
C ASP A 21 -15.07 5.12 6.63
N LEU A 22 -14.44 4.05 6.12
CA LEU A 22 -13.94 3.96 4.74
C LEU A 22 -14.62 2.83 3.97
N ASN A 23 -15.15 3.14 2.79
CA ASN A 23 -15.54 2.14 1.81
C ASN A 23 -14.88 2.42 0.47
N ALA A 24 -14.58 1.37 -0.30
CA ALA A 24 -14.26 1.57 -1.70
C ALA A 24 -14.74 0.43 -2.58
N THR A 25 -14.94 0.80 -3.84
CA THR A 25 -15.24 -0.10 -4.94
C THR A 25 -14.10 -0.02 -5.93
N ASN A 26 -13.53 -1.16 -6.31
CA ASN A 26 -12.48 -1.27 -7.31
C ASN A 26 -12.96 -2.15 -8.47
N VAL A 27 -12.70 -1.69 -9.69
CA VAL A 27 -12.85 -2.45 -10.92
C VAL A 27 -11.50 -2.50 -11.59
N GLN A 28 -11.04 -3.67 -12.01
CA GLN A 28 -9.80 -3.80 -12.76
C GLN A 28 -9.86 -4.86 -13.84
N VAL A 29 -8.95 -4.71 -14.80
CA VAL A 29 -8.72 -5.62 -15.90
C VAL A 29 -7.23 -5.95 -15.94
N ASP A 30 -6.93 -7.24 -16.01
CA ASP A 30 -5.58 -7.80 -15.98
C ASP A 30 -5.36 -8.62 -17.26
N GLY A 31 -4.28 -8.33 -17.97
CA GLY A 31 -3.85 -9.10 -19.14
C GLY A 31 -2.50 -9.75 -18.87
N SER A 32 -2.37 -11.05 -19.12
CA SER A 32 -1.11 -11.79 -18.99
C SER A 32 -0.70 -12.40 -20.32
N TRP A 33 0.55 -12.22 -20.70
CA TRP A 33 1.18 -12.82 -21.87
C TRP A 33 2.28 -13.78 -21.44
N PHE A 34 2.25 -15.01 -21.96
CA PHE A 34 3.23 -16.06 -21.69
C PHE A 34 4.20 -16.18 -22.86
N PHE A 35 5.45 -15.80 -22.65
CA PHE A 35 6.53 -16.00 -23.63
C PHE A 35 6.96 -17.45 -23.67
N THR A 36 6.99 -18.08 -22.50
CA THR A 36 7.12 -19.51 -22.30
C THR A 36 6.12 -19.96 -21.22
N PRO A 37 5.87 -21.27 -21.05
CA PRO A 37 4.98 -21.75 -19.97
C PRO A 37 5.41 -21.31 -18.56
N ASP A 38 6.69 -20.95 -18.37
CA ASP A 38 7.30 -20.56 -17.10
C ASP A 38 7.76 -19.09 -17.05
N PHE A 39 7.47 -18.31 -18.09
CA PHE A 39 7.80 -16.88 -18.13
C PHE A 39 6.64 -16.07 -18.70
N SER A 40 6.11 -15.16 -17.87
CA SER A 40 5.03 -14.27 -18.24
C SER A 40 5.34 -12.80 -17.99
N ALA A 41 4.69 -11.94 -18.76
CA ALA A 41 4.50 -10.53 -18.42
C ALA A 41 3.01 -10.22 -18.33
N SER A 42 2.65 -9.41 -17.34
CA SER A 42 1.27 -9.04 -17.07
C SER A 42 1.14 -7.54 -16.93
N ALA A 43 0.04 -7.00 -17.43
CA ALA A 43 -0.35 -5.61 -17.29
C ALA A 43 -1.72 -5.53 -16.62
N VAL A 44 -1.93 -4.48 -15.85
CA VAL A 44 -3.18 -4.22 -15.14
C VAL A 44 -3.56 -2.76 -15.26
N VAL A 45 -4.84 -2.52 -15.46
CA VAL A 45 -5.45 -1.21 -15.26
C VAL A 45 -6.64 -1.35 -14.33
N GLY A 46 -6.76 -0.45 -13.37
CA GLY A 46 -7.84 -0.46 -12.40
C GLY A 46 -8.34 0.94 -12.10
N TYR A 47 -9.62 1.05 -11.77
CA TYR A 47 -10.23 2.26 -11.25
C TYR A 47 -10.83 1.96 -9.89
N THR A 48 -10.51 2.80 -8.91
CA THR A 48 -11.04 2.67 -7.56
C THR A 48 -11.70 3.97 -7.15
N SER A 49 -12.92 3.84 -6.65
CA SER A 49 -13.65 4.93 -6.00
C SER A 49 -13.73 4.64 -4.51
N ALA A 50 -13.20 5.52 -3.68
CA ALA A 50 -13.21 5.42 -2.23
C ALA A 50 -13.98 6.58 -1.59
N ASN A 51 -14.67 6.31 -0.49
CA ASN A 51 -15.23 7.31 0.40
C ASN A 51 -14.61 7.11 1.78
N GLU A 52 -14.02 8.16 2.34
CA GLU A 52 -13.48 8.19 3.71
C GLU A 52 -14.21 9.29 4.49
N GLY A 53 -15.04 8.90 5.46
CA GLY A 53 -15.71 9.85 6.36
C GLY A 53 -16.57 10.90 5.66
N GLY A 54 -17.10 10.59 4.46
CA GLY A 54 -17.89 11.51 3.66
C GLY A 54 -17.11 12.27 2.58
N ASN A 55 -15.77 12.14 2.51
CA ASN A 55 -14.97 12.66 1.40
C ASN A 55 -14.82 11.60 0.30
N ASN A 56 -15.09 11.97 -0.95
CA ASN A 56 -14.99 11.06 -2.10
C ASN A 56 -13.66 11.27 -2.83
N GLY A 57 -12.86 10.22 -2.92
CA GLY A 57 -11.64 10.18 -3.72
C GLY A 57 -11.71 9.12 -4.80
N ASN A 58 -11.01 9.34 -5.90
CA ASN A 58 -10.81 8.33 -6.93
C ASN A 58 -9.35 8.25 -7.34
N PHE A 59 -8.93 7.05 -7.72
CA PHE A 59 -7.60 6.84 -8.26
C PHE A 59 -7.62 5.75 -9.33
N THR A 60 -6.80 5.96 -10.34
CA THR A 60 -6.53 5.00 -11.40
C THR A 60 -5.22 4.31 -11.12
N THR A 61 -5.21 3.00 -11.23
CA THR A 61 -4.04 2.16 -11.01
C THR A 61 -3.57 1.61 -12.34
N TYR A 62 -2.28 1.76 -12.63
CA TYR A 62 -1.58 1.15 -13.75
C TYR A 62 -0.52 0.23 -13.20
N GLY A 63 -0.30 -0.93 -13.81
CA GLY A 63 0.80 -1.79 -13.38
C GLY A 63 1.31 -2.70 -14.46
N LEU A 64 2.58 -3.07 -14.31
CA LEU A 64 3.29 -4.02 -15.13
C LEU A 64 4.01 -4.98 -14.20
N SER A 65 4.03 -6.26 -14.55
CA SER A 65 4.77 -7.26 -13.79
C SER A 65 5.31 -8.34 -14.70
N GLY A 66 6.41 -8.96 -14.29
CA GLY A 66 6.96 -10.15 -14.91
C GLY A 66 7.09 -11.23 -13.86
N GLU A 67 6.82 -12.48 -14.23
CA GLU A 67 7.00 -13.63 -13.36
C GLU A 67 7.75 -14.73 -14.08
N TYR A 68 8.73 -15.30 -13.38
CA TYR A 68 9.54 -16.41 -13.86
C TYR A 68 9.49 -17.56 -12.85
N ARG A 69 9.15 -18.76 -13.31
CA ARG A 69 9.20 -19.99 -12.53
C ARG A 69 10.49 -20.73 -12.83
N PHE A 70 11.19 -21.16 -11.79
CA PHE A 70 12.40 -21.96 -11.96
C PHE A 70 12.02 -23.38 -12.36
N ALA A 71 12.63 -23.89 -13.43
CA ALA A 71 12.42 -25.23 -13.95
C ALA A 71 12.56 -26.29 -12.85
N ASP A 72 11.67 -27.29 -12.86
CA ASP A 72 11.64 -28.41 -11.91
C ASP A 72 11.51 -28.02 -10.43
N THR A 73 11.09 -26.78 -10.12
CA THR A 73 10.82 -26.35 -8.75
C THR A 73 9.40 -25.80 -8.61
N PRO A 74 8.82 -25.86 -7.40
CA PRO A 74 7.56 -25.18 -7.10
C PRO A 74 7.72 -23.66 -6.93
N THR A 75 8.85 -23.07 -7.31
CA THR A 75 9.17 -21.68 -6.93
C THR A 75 9.13 -20.75 -8.13
N SER A 76 8.54 -19.58 -7.95
CA SER A 76 8.63 -18.47 -8.90
C SER A 76 9.07 -17.18 -8.23
N VAL A 77 9.67 -16.31 -9.03
CA VAL A 77 9.99 -14.93 -8.66
C VAL A 77 9.20 -13.98 -9.55
N SER A 78 8.67 -12.92 -8.96
CA SER A 78 8.04 -11.85 -9.73
C SER A 78 8.61 -10.49 -9.37
N LEU A 79 8.63 -9.62 -10.37
CA LEU A 79 8.93 -8.21 -10.25
C LEU A 79 7.73 -7.44 -10.79
N GLY A 80 7.31 -6.43 -10.05
CA GLY A 80 6.15 -5.62 -10.42
C GLY A 80 6.41 -4.15 -10.19
N TRP A 81 5.93 -3.33 -11.10
CA TRP A 81 5.78 -1.90 -10.93
C TRP A 81 4.29 -1.56 -10.98
N ARG A 82 3.88 -0.60 -10.16
CA ARG A 82 2.53 -0.10 -10.13
C ARG A 82 2.53 1.39 -9.86
N ARG A 83 1.70 2.12 -10.59
CA ARG A 83 1.44 3.54 -10.38
C ARG A 83 -0.01 3.76 -10.01
N LEU A 84 -0.24 4.64 -9.04
CA LEU A 84 -1.54 5.24 -8.79
C LEU A 84 -1.52 6.68 -9.23
N GLU A 85 -2.61 7.13 -9.82
CA GLU A 85 -2.85 8.52 -10.16
C GLU A 85 -4.22 8.90 -9.59
N GLY A 86 -4.26 9.94 -8.74
CA GLY A 86 -5.49 10.38 -8.09
C GLY A 86 -5.35 11.80 -7.56
N GLU A 87 -6.39 12.61 -7.72
CA GLU A 87 -6.50 13.99 -7.21
C GLU A 87 -5.27 14.91 -7.50
N GLY A 88 -4.58 14.66 -8.63
CA GLY A 88 -3.42 15.46 -9.05
C GLY A 88 -2.08 15.01 -8.46
N ASP A 89 -2.05 13.94 -7.67
CA ASP A 89 -0.83 13.30 -7.18
C ASP A 89 -0.64 11.91 -7.81
N HIS A 90 0.59 11.41 -7.75
CA HIS A 90 0.92 10.06 -8.20
C HIS A 90 1.86 9.33 -7.24
N SER A 91 1.69 8.02 -7.14
CA SER A 91 2.54 7.14 -6.33
C SER A 91 3.06 5.98 -7.16
N ASP A 92 4.37 5.74 -7.12
CA ASP A 92 5.03 4.64 -7.81
C ASP A 92 5.52 3.59 -6.81
N THR A 93 5.06 2.36 -6.97
CA THR A 93 5.40 1.21 -6.13
C THR A 93 6.14 0.17 -6.95
N TRP A 94 7.28 -0.29 -6.42
CA TRP A 94 8.03 -1.43 -6.95
C TRP A 94 7.92 -2.60 -5.97
N SER A 95 7.78 -3.80 -6.51
CA SER A 95 7.59 -5.02 -5.74
C SER A 95 8.47 -6.14 -6.29
N ILE A 96 8.96 -6.96 -5.37
CA ILE A 96 9.60 -8.24 -5.65
C ILE A 96 8.90 -9.29 -4.78
N ALA A 97 8.55 -10.44 -5.35
CA ALA A 97 7.93 -11.52 -4.62
C ALA A 97 8.54 -12.86 -4.97
N LEU A 98 8.59 -13.75 -3.97
CA LEU A 98 8.87 -15.17 -4.14
C LEU A 98 7.58 -15.93 -3.84
N THR A 99 7.17 -16.80 -4.75
CA THR A 99 5.95 -17.61 -4.61
C THR A 99 6.32 -19.08 -4.62
N PHE A 100 5.71 -19.85 -3.72
CA PHE A 100 5.84 -21.31 -3.66
C PHE A 100 4.50 -21.95 -4.02
N ASP A 101 4.42 -22.58 -5.18
CA ASP A 101 3.21 -23.22 -5.71
C ASP A 101 3.12 -24.69 -5.29
N LEU A 102 2.07 -25.03 -4.56
CA LEU A 102 1.78 -26.40 -4.12
C LEU A 102 0.77 -27.06 -5.09
N GLY A 103 1.26 -27.61 -6.21
CA GLY A 103 0.46 -28.53 -7.03
C GLY A 103 0.19 -28.13 -8.50
N THR A 104 0.83 -27.08 -9.03
CA THR A 104 0.74 -26.72 -10.46
C THR A 104 2.08 -26.97 -11.17
N GLY A 105 2.02 -27.47 -12.41
CA GLY A 105 3.21 -27.82 -13.19
C GLY A 105 3.95 -26.62 -13.77
N THR A 106 3.20 -25.68 -14.36
CA THR A 106 3.73 -24.46 -15.02
C THR A 106 2.95 -23.22 -14.58
N LEU A 107 3.48 -22.01 -14.85
CA LEU A 107 2.74 -20.76 -14.61
C LEU A 107 1.46 -20.71 -15.46
N GLN A 108 1.56 -21.15 -16.72
CA GLN A 108 0.43 -21.20 -17.62
C GLN A 108 -0.67 -22.14 -17.09
N ASP A 109 -0.32 -23.32 -16.58
CA ASP A 109 -1.31 -24.23 -15.96
C ASP A 109 -1.94 -23.60 -14.72
N ARG A 110 -1.17 -22.92 -13.87
CA ARG A 110 -1.66 -22.23 -12.67
C ARG A 110 -2.72 -21.18 -13.00
N THR A 111 -2.56 -20.51 -14.14
CA THR A 111 -3.43 -19.45 -14.60
C THR A 111 -4.62 -19.97 -15.43
N THR A 112 -4.52 -21.15 -16.04
CA THR A 112 -5.54 -21.70 -16.95
C THR A 112 -6.37 -22.85 -16.37
N LYS A 113 -5.96 -23.44 -15.23
CA LYS A 113 -6.64 -24.58 -14.61
C LYS A 113 -7.02 -24.28 -13.14
N GLY A 114 -8.31 -24.23 -12.87
CA GLY A 114 -8.89 -24.14 -11.52
C GLY A 114 -9.65 -22.83 -11.26
N PRO A 115 -10.32 -22.71 -10.10
CA PRO A 115 -10.96 -21.47 -9.66
C PRO A 115 -9.88 -20.40 -9.42
N SER A 116 -9.94 -19.26 -10.12
CA SER A 116 -9.02 -18.15 -9.86
C SER A 116 -9.41 -17.43 -8.57
N TRP A 117 -8.44 -17.26 -7.65
CA TRP A 117 -8.58 -16.44 -6.44
C TRP A 117 -8.16 -14.98 -6.66
N ASN A 118 -8.06 -14.59 -7.92
CA ASN A 118 -7.47 -13.32 -8.33
C ASN A 118 -8.27 -12.11 -7.84
N GLY A 119 -9.58 -12.23 -7.61
CA GLY A 119 -10.36 -11.18 -6.93
C GLY A 119 -9.90 -10.92 -5.49
N ALA A 120 -9.54 -11.96 -4.74
CA ALA A 120 -9.00 -11.80 -3.37
C ALA A 120 -7.56 -11.26 -3.39
N ARG A 121 -6.76 -11.64 -4.39
CA ARG A 121 -5.41 -11.11 -4.60
C ARG A 121 -5.43 -9.66 -5.07
N SER A 122 -6.38 -9.27 -5.92
CA SER A 122 -6.62 -7.89 -6.36
C SER A 122 -6.96 -6.99 -5.17
N VAL A 123 -7.84 -7.45 -4.29
CA VAL A 123 -8.12 -6.78 -3.02
C VAL A 123 -6.81 -6.63 -2.23
N TYR A 124 -6.10 -7.72 -1.94
CA TYR A 124 -4.84 -7.64 -1.20
C TYR A 124 -3.81 -6.69 -1.85
N ASP A 125 -3.53 -6.81 -3.14
CA ASP A 125 -2.49 -6.05 -3.84
C ASP A 125 -2.84 -4.56 -4.01
N ASN A 126 -4.12 -4.20 -4.19
CA ASN A 126 -4.55 -2.80 -4.20
C ASN A 126 -4.47 -2.20 -2.79
N TRP A 127 -5.01 -2.88 -1.78
CA TRP A 127 -5.13 -2.32 -0.42
C TRP A 127 -3.83 -2.34 0.39
N ASP A 128 -3.02 -3.42 0.29
CA ASP A 128 -1.77 -3.64 1.05
C ASP A 128 -0.56 -2.93 0.43
N ARG A 129 -0.37 -3.07 -0.89
CA ARG A 129 0.87 -2.64 -1.56
C ARG A 129 0.78 -1.28 -2.24
N THR A 130 -0.43 -0.84 -2.59
CA THR A 130 -0.64 0.18 -3.61
C THR A 130 -1.29 1.45 -3.01
N ILE A 131 -2.37 1.32 -2.24
CA ILE A 131 -3.10 2.47 -1.69
C ILE A 131 -2.66 2.84 -0.25
N GLY A 132 -1.90 1.98 0.43
CA GLY A 132 -1.43 2.25 1.80
C GLY A 132 -2.56 2.42 2.84
N LEU A 133 -3.76 1.90 2.53
CA LEU A 133 -4.96 2.00 3.35
C LEU A 133 -4.99 0.98 4.49
N ILE A 134 -4.01 0.07 4.53
CA ILE A 134 -3.65 -0.55 5.79
C ILE A 134 -2.79 0.47 6.54
N PRO A 135 -3.27 0.97 7.70
CA PRO A 135 -2.55 1.99 8.45
C PRO A 135 -1.10 1.54 8.67
N MET A 136 -0.16 2.45 8.48
CA MET A 136 1.25 2.10 8.56
C MET A 136 1.58 1.74 10.00
N VAL A 137 2.26 0.62 10.20
CA VAL A 137 2.70 0.19 11.52
C VAL A 137 3.50 1.31 12.18
N SER A 138 2.92 1.91 13.22
CA SER A 138 3.48 3.09 13.88
C SER A 138 3.57 2.88 15.40
N ASP A 139 3.67 1.62 15.79
CA ASP A 139 3.82 1.17 17.17
C ASP A 139 5.24 1.44 17.69
N ARG A 140 5.34 2.02 18.89
CA ARG A 140 6.61 2.23 19.59
C ARG A 140 7.45 0.96 19.73
N ARG A 141 6.83 -0.22 19.88
CA ARG A 141 7.55 -1.50 20.04
C ARG A 141 8.32 -1.93 18.79
N LEU A 142 7.91 -1.42 17.63
CA LEU A 142 8.52 -1.73 16.34
C LEU A 142 9.59 -0.71 15.94
N LYS A 143 9.80 0.33 16.76
CA LYS A 143 10.68 1.47 16.49
C LYS A 143 11.85 1.51 17.48
N ARG A 144 13.02 1.88 16.99
CA ARG A 144 14.27 2.12 17.75
C ARG A 144 14.84 3.50 17.41
N ASP A 145 15.74 3.99 18.25
CA ASP A 145 16.40 5.31 18.11
C ASP A 145 15.42 6.49 17.94
N ILE A 146 14.35 6.48 18.73
CA ILE A 146 13.27 7.45 18.63
C ILE A 146 13.75 8.81 19.16
N ARG A 147 13.69 9.85 18.33
CA ARG A 147 14.02 11.23 18.73
C ARG A 147 12.95 12.19 18.27
N LEU A 148 12.49 13.05 19.17
CA LEU A 148 11.55 14.13 18.85
C LEU A 148 12.23 15.15 17.93
N LEU A 149 11.61 15.46 16.79
CA LEU A 149 12.09 16.47 15.84
C LEU A 149 11.33 17.78 15.97
N ALA A 150 10.00 17.71 16.07
CA ALA A 150 9.14 18.88 16.11
C ALA A 150 7.83 18.60 16.85
N THR A 151 7.19 19.66 17.32
CA THR A 151 5.81 19.65 17.80
C THR A 151 5.02 20.63 16.95
N LEU A 152 3.99 20.16 16.25
CA LEU A 152 3.10 21.01 15.46
C LEU A 152 2.28 21.94 16.36
N ALA A 153 1.74 23.02 15.81
CA ALA A 153 0.88 23.97 16.52
C ALA A 153 -0.35 23.32 17.19
N ASN A 154 -0.84 22.21 16.63
CA ASN A 154 -1.92 21.42 17.20
C ASN A 154 -1.48 20.51 18.39
N GLY A 155 -0.20 20.52 18.76
CA GLY A 155 0.39 19.71 19.82
C GLY A 155 0.89 18.33 19.38
N MET A 156 0.82 18.01 18.09
CA MET A 156 1.24 16.71 17.56
C MET A 156 2.76 16.61 17.47
N LYS A 157 3.33 15.52 17.97
CA LYS A 157 4.77 15.29 18.00
C LYS A 157 5.24 14.50 16.78
N ILE A 158 6.26 15.01 16.12
CA ILE A 158 6.94 14.38 14.98
C ILE A 158 8.28 13.82 15.47
N TYR A 159 8.52 12.55 15.18
CA TYR A 159 9.69 11.80 15.60
C TYR A 159 10.50 11.34 14.39
N SER A 160 11.82 11.30 14.56
CA SER A 160 12.68 10.42 13.77
C SER A 160 12.81 9.08 14.47
N PHE A 161 12.81 7.99 13.70
CA PHE A 161 12.96 6.63 14.22
C PHE A 161 13.48 5.68 13.14
N ARG A 162 14.03 4.55 13.57
CA ARG A 162 14.32 3.40 12.71
C ARG A 162 13.39 2.26 13.06
N TYR A 163 12.99 1.45 12.08
CA TYR A 163 12.33 0.19 12.42
C TYR A 163 13.34 -0.81 12.97
N THR A 164 12.87 -1.80 13.73
CA THR A 164 13.77 -2.84 14.25
C THR A 164 14.35 -3.74 13.15
N TRP A 165 13.69 -3.81 11.99
CA TRP A 165 14.09 -4.58 10.80
C TRP A 165 14.66 -3.73 9.64
N SER A 166 14.84 -2.43 9.83
CA SER A 166 15.38 -1.54 8.80
C SER A 166 16.40 -0.57 9.40
N ASP A 167 17.40 -0.21 8.60
CA ASP A 167 18.38 0.82 8.94
C ASP A 167 17.99 2.21 8.41
N THR A 168 16.94 2.29 7.58
CA THR A 168 16.41 3.56 7.08
C THR A 168 15.80 4.37 8.23
N VAL A 169 16.20 5.65 8.32
CA VAL A 169 15.64 6.58 9.31
C VAL A 169 14.42 7.26 8.72
N TYR A 170 13.26 6.95 9.30
CA TYR A 170 11.97 7.54 8.95
C TYR A 170 11.62 8.68 9.88
N VAL A 171 10.73 9.55 9.40
CA VAL A 171 10.14 10.65 10.13
C VAL A 171 8.61 10.52 10.10
N GLY A 172 7.99 10.59 11.27
CA GLY A 172 6.54 10.44 11.42
C GLY A 172 6.07 10.46 12.87
N VAL A 173 4.82 10.07 13.09
CA VAL A 173 4.16 10.11 14.41
C VAL A 173 4.34 8.80 15.18
N MET A 174 3.98 8.79 16.46
CA MET A 174 3.94 7.59 17.30
C MET A 174 2.50 7.27 17.68
N ALA A 175 2.06 6.03 17.44
CA ALA A 175 0.69 5.61 17.75
C ALA A 175 0.33 5.80 19.22
N GLN A 176 1.24 5.47 20.13
CA GLN A 176 1.02 5.59 21.58
C GLN A 176 0.80 7.04 22.04
N ASP A 177 1.46 8.02 21.42
CA ASP A 177 1.24 9.43 21.75
C ASP A 177 -0.10 9.94 21.22
N LEU A 178 -0.49 9.50 20.02
CA LEU A 178 -1.81 9.83 19.46
C LEU A 178 -2.95 9.23 20.27
N LEU A 179 -2.74 8.05 20.89
CA LEU A 179 -3.71 7.46 21.81
C LEU A 179 -3.92 8.29 23.09
N LEU A 180 -2.96 9.12 23.49
CA LEU A 180 -3.13 10.00 24.66
C LEU A 180 -4.03 11.20 24.36
N ALA A 181 -4.06 11.67 23.12
CA ALA A 181 -4.86 12.82 22.70
C ALA A 181 -6.24 12.39 22.16
N ARG A 182 -7.32 12.84 22.80
CA ARG A 182 -8.69 12.50 22.40
C ARG A 182 -9.01 12.85 20.94
N ALA A 183 -8.40 13.92 20.42
CA ALA A 183 -8.60 14.39 19.06
C ALA A 183 -8.05 13.44 17.97
N TRP A 184 -7.01 12.64 18.28
CA TRP A 184 -6.29 11.83 17.28
C TRP A 184 -6.44 10.32 17.48
N ARG A 185 -7.13 9.90 18.55
CA ARG A 185 -7.38 8.47 18.83
C ARG A 185 -8.00 7.71 17.66
N ARG A 186 -8.89 8.37 16.89
CA ARG A 186 -9.58 7.75 15.74
C ARG A 186 -8.64 7.45 14.57
N ALA A 187 -7.47 8.09 14.50
CA ALA A 187 -6.47 7.82 13.47
C ALA A 187 -5.56 6.63 13.81
N VAL A 188 -5.67 6.06 15.03
CA VAL A 188 -4.89 4.91 15.46
C VAL A 188 -5.72 3.65 15.36
N VAL A 189 -5.25 2.69 14.56
CA VAL A 189 -5.87 1.38 14.40
C VAL A 189 -5.05 0.33 15.11
N ARG A 190 -5.72 -0.61 15.78
CA ARG A 190 -5.09 -1.79 16.35
C ARG A 190 -5.25 -2.96 15.38
N GLN A 191 -4.13 -3.47 14.88
CA GLN A 191 -4.11 -4.60 13.96
C GLN A 191 -4.39 -5.92 14.68
N ALA A 192 -4.82 -6.95 13.94
CA ALA A 192 -5.10 -8.28 14.46
C ALA A 192 -3.89 -8.97 15.13
N ASN A 193 -2.68 -8.59 14.71
CA ASN A 193 -1.40 -9.03 15.29
C ASN A 193 -1.07 -8.34 16.64
N GLY A 194 -1.93 -7.45 17.11
CA GLY A 194 -1.79 -6.72 18.38
C GLY A 194 -0.88 -5.48 18.32
N TYR A 195 -0.37 -5.10 17.15
CA TYR A 195 0.39 -3.86 16.94
C TYR A 195 -0.50 -2.69 16.54
N PHE A 196 -0.02 -1.47 16.82
CA PHE A 196 -0.69 -0.25 16.41
C PHE A 196 -0.19 0.28 15.08
N ALA A 197 -1.14 0.83 14.34
CA ALA A 197 -0.96 1.41 13.05
C ALA A 197 -1.64 2.78 13.01
N VAL A 198 -1.14 3.70 12.19
CA VAL A 198 -1.68 5.07 12.09
C VAL A 198 -2.09 5.37 10.66
N ASN A 199 -3.31 5.90 10.50
CA ASN A 199 -3.76 6.53 9.27
C ASN A 199 -3.17 7.95 9.22
N TYR A 200 -2.12 8.13 8.42
CA TYR A 200 -1.46 9.43 8.24
C TYR A 200 -2.34 10.40 7.42
N GLY A 201 -3.13 9.90 6.47
CA GLY A 201 -4.08 10.69 5.67
C GLY A 201 -5.14 11.37 6.53
N ALA A 202 -5.73 10.64 7.48
CA ALA A 202 -6.67 11.19 8.46
C ALA A 202 -6.07 12.29 9.36
N LEU A 203 -4.73 12.37 9.44
CA LEU A 203 -4.02 13.42 10.18
C LEU A 203 -3.58 14.59 9.29
N GLY A 204 -3.78 14.51 7.97
CA GLY A 204 -3.22 15.47 7.01
C GLY A 204 -1.69 15.40 6.92
N LEU A 205 -1.11 14.23 7.20
CA LEU A 205 0.32 14.00 7.20
C LEU A 205 0.72 12.90 6.20
N ARG A 206 2.00 12.83 5.90
CA ARG A 206 2.64 11.68 5.22
C ARG A 206 3.89 11.25 5.98
N MET A 207 4.24 9.97 5.89
CA MET A 207 5.53 9.48 6.39
C MET A 207 6.63 9.86 5.40
N THR A 208 7.80 10.23 5.90
CA THR A 208 8.93 10.66 5.06
C THR A 208 10.26 10.12 5.61
N THR A 209 11.37 10.35 4.91
CA THR A 209 12.71 9.98 5.37
C THR A 209 13.37 11.14 6.12
N LEU A 210 14.38 10.84 6.95
CA LEU A 210 15.15 11.89 7.61
C LEU A 210 15.88 12.79 6.59
N ASP A 211 16.29 12.25 5.45
CA ASP A 211 16.97 13.02 4.42
C ASP A 211 16.01 14.00 3.72
N ASP A 212 14.77 13.60 3.49
CA ASP A 212 13.72 14.50 2.98
C ASP A 212 13.31 15.55 4.00
N TRP A 213 13.22 15.18 5.28
CA TRP A 213 13.00 16.13 6.37
C TRP A 213 14.11 17.18 6.47
N LYS A 214 15.38 16.78 6.32
CA LYS A 214 16.50 17.73 6.31
C LYS A 214 16.45 18.68 5.11
N ARG A 215 15.94 18.22 3.97
CA ARG A 215 15.82 19.02 2.74
C ARG A 215 14.63 19.98 2.77
N ASN A 216 13.47 19.52 3.21
CA ASN A 216 12.20 20.23 3.04
C ASN A 216 11.50 20.60 4.37
N GLY A 217 12.05 20.19 5.52
CA GLY A 217 11.50 20.50 6.85
C GLY A 217 10.08 19.97 7.04
N LEU A 218 9.23 20.76 7.69
CA LEU A 218 7.83 20.40 7.96
C LEU A 218 7.02 20.06 6.69
N ALA A 219 7.32 20.70 5.56
CA ALA A 219 6.64 20.43 4.28
C ALA A 219 6.87 18.98 3.77
N SER A 220 7.89 18.27 4.25
CA SER A 220 8.06 16.85 3.92
C SER A 220 7.04 15.95 4.61
N VAL A 221 6.45 16.39 5.72
CA VAL A 221 5.52 15.60 6.55
C VAL A 221 4.07 16.07 6.40
N LEU A 222 3.84 17.32 6.02
CA LEU A 222 2.49 17.84 5.74
C LEU A 222 1.96 17.32 4.40
N TYR A 223 0.66 17.02 4.34
CA TYR A 223 -0.05 16.51 3.15
C TYR A 223 -1.38 17.27 2.96
N GLY A 224 -1.61 17.83 1.77
CA GLY A 224 -2.81 18.62 1.42
C GLY A 224 -2.73 20.13 1.78
N GLU A 225 -3.79 20.88 1.46
CA GLU A 225 -3.98 22.36 1.61
C GLU A 225 -3.87 22.90 3.06
N GLN A 226 -3.29 22.17 4.01
CA GLN A 226 -3.14 22.60 5.40
C GLN A 226 -1.80 23.28 5.73
N ASP A 227 -0.99 23.61 4.71
CA ASP A 227 0.25 24.40 4.85
C ASP A 227 0.04 25.70 5.64
N MET A 228 -1.15 26.29 5.60
CA MET A 228 -1.46 27.57 6.28
C MET A 228 -2.05 27.46 7.70
N ARG A 229 -2.44 26.26 8.18
CA ARG A 229 -3.01 26.10 9.54
C ARG A 229 -2.00 25.61 10.58
N PHE A 230 -0.84 25.14 10.14
CA PHE A 230 0.19 24.56 11.01
C PHE A 230 1.47 25.40 11.12
N ALA A 231 1.57 26.50 10.36
CA ALA A 231 2.73 27.39 10.30
C ALA A 231 2.61 28.67 11.15
N ALA A 232 1.56 28.82 11.96
CA ALA A 232 1.33 29.97 12.84
C ALA A 232 1.50 29.61 14.32
#